data_AF-M2YRM7-F1
#
_entry.id   AF-M2YRM7-F1
#
_cell.length_a   1.000
_cell.length_b   1.000
_cell.length_c   1.000
_cell.angle_alpha   90.00
_cell.angle_beta   90.00
_cell.angle_gamma   90.00
#
_symmetry.space_group_name_H-M   'P 1'
#
loop_
_entity.id
_entity.type
_entity.pdbx_description
1 polymer ?
#
loop_
_entity_poly.entity_id
_entity_poly.type
_entity_poly.pdbx_seq_one_letter_code
_entity_poly.pdbx_strand_id
1 'polypeptide(L)'
;FLRIKRRMRVSESIQIPEPPEPSDGEYLEDDPEALQTGRSPAHNEVLITYDIVHSPSYQVPVLYLTAKYGCNSSSLSISEIHRLLVPDAFKQQVEAVGIMGALSMTDHPVTSVPVYFVHPCRTQEAMQAVLSGREAVPVEYLALWLGLAGGSIGLSVPVPLIQALKL
;
A
#
# COMPACT_ATOMS: atom_id res chain seq x y z
N PHE A 1 -8.92 -5.57 -15.48
CA PHE A 1 -8.10 -4.92 -14.44
C PHE A 1 -6.68 -5.41 -14.58
N LEU A 2 -5.69 -4.64 -14.14
CA LEU A 2 -4.27 -5.02 -14.13
C LEU A 2 -3.87 -5.40 -12.71
N ARG A 3 -3.20 -6.55 -12.52
CA ARG A 3 -2.71 -7.00 -11.22
C ARG A 3 -1.19 -7.04 -11.20
N ILE A 4 -0.59 -6.41 -10.20
CA ILE A 4 0.86 -6.39 -9.97
C ILE A 4 1.12 -7.01 -8.60
N LYS A 5 2.05 -7.96 -8.53
CA LYS A 5 2.46 -8.60 -7.27
C LYS A 5 3.92 -8.28 -6.98
N ARG A 6 4.20 -7.85 -5.76
CA ARG A 6 5.55 -7.55 -5.27
C ARG A 6 5.80 -8.32 -3.97
N ARG A 7 6.88 -9.09 -3.94
CA ARG A 7 7.38 -9.72 -2.71
C ARG A 7 8.42 -8.81 -2.09
N MET A 8 8.31 -8.56 -0.79
CA MET A 8 9.24 -7.74 -0.02
C MET A 8 9.74 -8.50 1.18
N ARG A 9 11.02 -8.34 1.51
CA ARG A 9 11.58 -8.80 2.78
C ARG A 9 11.47 -7.69 3.81
N VAL A 10 10.92 -8.01 4.97
CA VAL A 10 10.85 -7.12 6.13
C VAL A 10 12.14 -7.32 6.93
N SER A 11 13.02 -6.31 6.93
CA SER A 11 14.23 -6.32 7.77
C SER A 11 13.84 -6.12 9.25
N GLU A 12 14.55 -6.76 10.17
CA GLU A 12 14.33 -6.73 11.63
C GLU A 12 14.31 -5.33 12.28
N SER A 13 14.69 -4.28 11.54
CA SER A 13 14.63 -2.87 11.95
C SER A 13 13.21 -2.35 12.22
N ILE A 14 12.21 -3.14 11.87
CA ILE A 14 10.80 -2.95 12.20
C ILE A 14 10.56 -3.51 13.61
N GLN A 15 11.15 -2.85 14.61
CA GLN A 15 10.75 -3.04 16.00
C GLN A 15 9.31 -2.52 16.12
N ILE A 16 8.41 -3.41 16.52
CA ILE A 16 7.09 -3.05 17.04
C ILE A 16 7.40 -2.63 18.48
N PRO A 17 7.04 -1.41 18.94
CA PRO A 17 7.15 -1.11 20.36
C PRO A 17 6.34 -2.17 21.11
N GLU A 18 6.97 -2.85 22.07
CA GLU A 18 6.24 -3.69 23.00
C GLU A 18 5.11 -2.86 23.61
N PRO A 19 3.89 -3.42 23.74
CA PRO A 19 2.81 -2.72 24.41
C PRO A 19 3.30 -2.32 25.82
N PRO A 20 2.97 -1.10 26.31
CA PRO A 20 3.38 -0.68 27.63
C PRO A 20 2.89 -1.70 28.65
N GLU A 21 3.79 -2.14 29.53
CA GLU A 21 3.44 -3.07 30.59
C GLU A 21 2.25 -2.53 31.39
N PRO A 22 1.20 -3.33 31.63
CA PRO A 22 0.11 -2.89 32.48
C PRO A 22 0.65 -2.71 33.90
N SER A 23 0.70 -1.44 34.31
CA SER A 23 0.75 -1.08 35.72
C SER A 23 -0.46 -1.70 36.40
N ASP A 24 -0.20 -2.38 37.52
CA ASP A 24 -1.14 -2.74 38.58
C ASP A 24 -1.79 -4.13 38.48
N GLY A 25 -1.05 -5.15 38.94
CA GLY A 25 -1.56 -6.04 39.99
C GLY A 25 -2.61 -7.11 39.65
N GLU A 26 -2.61 -7.70 38.46
CA GLU A 26 -3.39 -8.93 38.19
C GLU A 26 -2.46 -10.15 38.07
N TYR A 27 -2.76 -11.19 38.86
CA TYR A 27 -2.04 -12.45 38.88
C TYR A 27 -2.18 -13.13 37.51
N LEU A 28 -1.12 -13.13 36.71
CA LEU A 28 -1.04 -13.94 35.51
C LEU A 28 -0.99 -15.42 35.94
N GLU A 29 -2.08 -16.14 35.75
CA GLU A 29 -2.02 -17.60 35.69
C GLU A 29 -1.12 -17.96 34.51
N ASP A 30 0.01 -18.60 34.82
CA ASP A 30 0.98 -19.11 33.85
C ASP A 30 0.28 -20.18 33.01
N ASP A 31 -0.35 -19.76 31.90
CA ASP A 31 -0.95 -20.65 30.92
C ASP A 31 0.16 -21.24 30.04
N PRO A 32 0.49 -22.54 30.20
CA PRO A 32 1.52 -23.20 29.42
C PRO A 32 1.15 -23.36 27.93
N GLU A 33 -0.06 -22.96 27.50
CA GLU A 33 -0.44 -22.90 26.08
C GLU A 33 -0.09 -21.56 25.40
N ALA A 34 0.55 -20.61 26.09
CA ALA A 34 1.06 -19.40 25.45
C ALA A 34 2.10 -19.75 24.37
N LEU A 35 1.65 -19.75 23.10
CA LEU A 35 2.49 -20.02 21.94
C LEU A 35 3.69 -19.08 21.93
N GLN A 36 4.87 -19.62 22.28
CA GLN A 36 6.14 -18.94 22.09
C GLN A 36 6.28 -18.62 20.60
N THR A 37 6.02 -17.37 20.24
CA THR A 37 6.13 -16.89 18.85
C THR A 37 7.60 -16.69 18.49
N GLY A 38 8.36 -17.78 18.44
CA GLY A 38 9.64 -17.81 17.76
C GLY A 38 9.41 -17.43 16.29
N ARG A 39 9.76 -16.20 15.91
CA ARG A 39 9.67 -15.70 14.53
C ARG A 39 10.50 -16.59 13.62
N SER A 40 9.84 -17.51 12.94
CA SER A 40 10.44 -18.28 11.85
C SER A 40 10.78 -17.33 10.68
N PRO A 41 11.83 -17.59 9.89
CA PRO A 41 12.25 -16.71 8.77
C PRO A 41 11.16 -16.48 7.70
N ALA A 42 10.11 -17.30 7.68
CA ALA A 42 8.90 -17.11 6.87
C ALA A 42 8.09 -15.85 7.29
N HIS A 43 8.24 -15.34 8.51
CA HIS A 43 7.60 -14.10 8.99
C HIS A 43 8.16 -12.83 8.36
N ASN A 44 9.30 -12.92 7.67
CA ASN A 44 9.97 -11.77 7.07
C ASN A 44 9.60 -11.54 5.60
N GLU A 45 8.65 -12.28 5.02
CA GLU A 45 8.19 -12.03 3.65
C GLU A 45 6.78 -11.44 3.65
N VAL A 46 6.59 -10.34 2.91
CA VAL A 46 5.29 -9.73 2.68
C VAL A 46 4.99 -9.74 1.19
N LEU A 47 3.83 -10.29 0.82
CA LEU A 47 3.29 -10.25 -0.54
C LEU A 47 2.31 -9.09 -0.66
N ILE A 48 2.67 -8.13 -1.51
CA ILE A 48 1.86 -6.97 -1.82
C ILE A 48 1.21 -7.18 -3.18
N THR A 49 -0.09 -7.03 -3.25
CA THR A 49 -0.88 -7.13 -4.47
C THR A 49 -1.53 -5.78 -4.73
N TYR A 50 -1.22 -5.22 -5.89
CA TYR A 50 -1.82 -4.00 -6.42
C TYR A 50 -2.78 -4.39 -7.53
N ASP A 51 -4.02 -3.95 -7.45
CA ASP A 51 -5.04 -4.11 -8.48
C ASP A 51 -5.43 -2.74 -9.03
N ILE A 52 -5.36 -2.59 -10.34
CA ILE A 52 -5.68 -1.35 -11.03
C ILE A 52 -6.95 -1.58 -11.84
N VAL A 53 -8.01 -0.86 -11.47
CA VAL A 53 -9.34 -0.97 -12.07
C VAL A 53 -9.79 0.40 -12.52
N HIS A 54 -10.31 0.51 -13.74
CA HIS A 54 -10.87 1.76 -14.24
C HIS A 54 -12.19 2.06 -13.51
N SER A 55 -12.35 3.28 -12.99
CA SER A 55 -13.62 3.76 -12.44
C SER A 55 -14.44 4.45 -13.53
N PRO A 56 -15.63 3.93 -13.90
CA PRO A 56 -16.51 4.60 -14.86
C PRO A 56 -16.96 5.99 -14.38
N SER A 57 -17.18 6.15 -13.07
CA SER A 57 -17.70 7.40 -12.50
C SER A 57 -16.65 8.52 -12.47
N TYR A 58 -15.39 8.19 -12.18
CA TYR A 58 -14.30 9.18 -12.13
C TYR A 58 -13.51 9.27 -13.44
N GLN A 59 -13.72 8.33 -14.38
CA GLN A 59 -12.99 8.21 -15.64
C GLN A 59 -11.45 8.16 -15.49
N VAL A 60 -10.99 7.58 -14.38
CA VAL A 60 -9.57 7.40 -14.06
C VAL A 60 -9.30 5.98 -13.58
N PRO A 61 -8.07 5.47 -13.70
CA PRO A 61 -7.66 4.25 -13.02
C PRO A 61 -7.64 4.45 -11.51
N VAL A 62 -8.10 3.43 -10.78
CA VAL A 62 -8.15 3.38 -9.32
C VAL A 62 -7.29 2.22 -8.85
N LEU A 63 -6.49 2.47 -7.82
CA LEU A 63 -5.56 1.50 -7.28
C LEU A 63 -6.13 0.91 -5.98
N TYR A 64 -6.19 -0.42 -5.94
CA TYR A 64 -6.52 -1.23 -4.78
C TYR A 64 -5.28 -2.00 -4.31
N LEU A 65 -5.12 -2.15 -3.00
CA LEU A 65 -3.93 -2.65 -2.34
C LEU A 65 -4.31 -3.70 -1.29
N THR A 66 -3.68 -4.87 -1.40
CA THR A 66 -3.68 -5.88 -0.34
C THR A 66 -2.24 -6.24 0.02
N ALA A 67 -1.91 -6.29 1.30
CA ALA A 67 -0.62 -6.77 1.79
C ALA A 67 -0.85 -7.94 2.74
N LYS A 68 -0.17 -9.07 2.50
CA LYS A 68 -0.28 -10.28 3.30
C LYS A 68 1.09 -10.78 3.73
N TYR A 69 1.18 -11.24 4.97
CA TYR A 69 2.34 -11.97 5.48
C TYR A 69 2.46 -13.33 4.79
N GLY A 70 3.69 -13.70 4.39
CA GLY A 70 3.97 -14.96 3.69
C GLY A 70 3.81 -16.20 4.58
N CYS A 71 4.00 -16.06 5.89
CA CYS A 71 3.94 -17.16 6.86
C CYS A 71 2.53 -17.62 7.23
N ASN A 72 1.59 -16.69 7.39
CA ASN A 72 0.26 -16.96 7.96
C ASN A 72 -0.89 -16.41 7.10
N SER A 73 -0.59 -15.82 5.93
CA SER A 73 -1.57 -15.18 5.04
C SER A 73 -2.41 -14.07 5.66
N SER A 74 -2.07 -13.63 6.88
CA SER A 74 -2.72 -12.54 7.59
C SER A 74 -2.48 -11.21 6.86
N SER A 75 -3.51 -10.38 6.81
CA SER A 75 -3.40 -9.04 6.23
C SER A 75 -2.60 -8.11 7.15
N LEU A 76 -1.79 -7.23 6.56
CA LEU A 76 -1.14 -6.16 7.30
C LEU A 76 -2.17 -5.07 7.66
N SER A 77 -1.99 -4.46 8.83
CA SER A 77 -2.70 -3.25 9.22
C SER A 77 -2.28 -2.05 8.38
N ILE A 78 -3.12 -1.01 8.36
CA ILE A 78 -2.84 0.24 7.66
C ILE A 78 -1.51 0.89 8.12
N SER A 79 -1.21 0.83 9.42
CA SER A 79 0.03 1.38 10.00
C SER A 79 1.27 0.62 9.53
N GLU A 80 1.18 -0.70 9.42
CA GLU A 80 2.27 -1.53 8.89
C GLU A 80 2.49 -1.30 7.40
N ILE A 81 1.40 -1.18 6.62
CA ILE A 81 1.46 -0.81 5.21
C ILE A 81 2.13 0.54 5.03
N HIS A 82 1.78 1.54 5.84
CA HIS A 82 2.39 2.87 5.81
C HIS A 82 3.90 2.79 6.00
N ARG A 83 4.34 2.13 7.08
CA ARG A 83 5.76 1.98 7.39
C ARG A 83 6.54 1.25 6.30
N LEU A 84 5.90 0.28 5.64
CA LEU A 84 6.54 -0.55 4.62
C LEU A 84 6.63 0.15 3.25
N LEU A 85 5.60 0.90 2.87
CA LEU A 85 5.41 1.39 1.50
C LEU A 85 5.67 2.88 1.32
N VAL A 86 5.51 3.69 2.38
CA VAL A 86 5.66 5.15 2.27
C VAL A 86 7.12 5.53 2.51
N PRO A 87 7.81 6.12 1.52
CA PRO A 87 9.19 6.59 1.71
C PRO A 87 9.25 7.68 2.79
N ASP A 88 10.37 7.75 3.51
CA ASP A 88 10.57 8.72 4.60
C ASP A 88 10.26 10.17 4.21
N ALA A 89 10.62 10.55 2.98
CA ALA A 89 10.36 11.88 2.42
C ALA A 89 8.86 12.25 2.36
N PHE A 90 7.98 11.25 2.27
CA PHE A 90 6.54 11.46 2.20
C PHE A 90 5.85 11.25 3.55
N LYS A 91 6.52 10.69 4.58
CA LYS A 91 5.92 10.40 5.89
C LYS A 91 5.31 11.63 6.54
N GLN A 92 6.02 12.76 6.58
CA GLN A 92 5.49 14.00 7.16
C GLN A 92 4.27 14.55 6.42
N GLN A 93 4.25 14.47 5.08
CA GLN A 93 3.11 14.92 4.29
C GLN A 93 1.91 13.97 4.45
N VAL A 94 2.21 12.67 4.56
CA VAL A 94 1.22 11.61 4.77
C VAL A 94 0.64 11.64 6.19
N GLU A 95 1.44 12.03 7.19
CA GLU A 95 1.03 12.26 8.58
C GLU A 95 0.26 13.58 8.73
N ALA A 96 0.71 14.67 8.10
CA ALA A 96 0.10 16.01 8.19
C ALA A 96 -1.24 16.13 7.46
N VAL A 97 -1.40 15.46 6.31
CA VAL A 97 -2.67 15.37 5.59
C VAL A 97 -3.53 14.22 6.12
N GLY A 98 -2.91 13.29 6.86
CA GLY A 98 -3.49 12.01 7.22
C GLY A 98 -3.68 11.13 5.97
N ILE A 99 -3.25 9.86 6.06
CA ILE A 99 -3.63 8.82 5.08
C ILE A 99 -5.16 8.68 4.98
N MET A 100 -5.90 9.16 5.98
CA MET A 100 -7.36 9.34 5.90
C MET A 100 -7.82 10.16 4.69
N GLY A 101 -6.95 10.91 4.01
CA GLY A 101 -7.25 11.56 2.72
C GLY A 101 -6.87 10.76 1.47
N ALA A 102 -5.97 9.77 1.56
CA ALA A 102 -5.38 9.10 0.39
C ALA A 102 -5.63 7.59 0.33
N LEU A 103 -5.51 6.83 1.43
CA LEU A 103 -5.80 5.40 1.48
C LEU A 103 -7.04 5.16 2.33
N SER A 104 -8.09 4.60 1.72
CA SER A 104 -9.34 4.24 2.38
C SER A 104 -9.59 2.75 2.27
N MET A 105 -10.57 2.22 3.01
CA MET A 105 -11.00 0.83 2.89
C MET A 105 -12.32 0.76 2.15
N THR A 106 -12.44 -0.20 1.24
CA THR A 106 -13.66 -0.47 0.47
C THR A 106 -13.70 -1.94 0.09
N ASP A 107 -14.78 -2.37 -0.56
CA ASP A 107 -14.84 -3.70 -1.17
C ASP A 107 -14.18 -3.67 -2.55
N HIS A 108 -13.32 -4.65 -2.82
CA HIS A 108 -12.67 -4.77 -4.11
C HIS A 108 -13.71 -5.00 -5.22
N PRO A 109 -13.73 -4.19 -6.31
CA PRO A 109 -14.82 -4.20 -7.29
C PRO A 109 -14.96 -5.50 -8.09
N VAL A 110 -13.94 -6.36 -8.06
CA VAL A 110 -13.96 -7.65 -8.78
C VAL A 110 -14.14 -8.84 -7.83
N THR A 111 -13.63 -8.75 -6.60
CA THR A 111 -13.58 -9.92 -5.69
C THR A 111 -14.47 -9.74 -4.47
N SER A 112 -15.03 -8.55 -4.26
CA SER A 112 -15.93 -8.22 -3.15
C SER A 112 -15.35 -8.52 -1.76
N VAL A 113 -14.02 -8.43 -1.63
CA VAL A 113 -13.31 -8.58 -0.36
C VAL A 113 -12.86 -7.21 0.14
N PRO A 114 -12.80 -6.98 1.45
CA PRO A 114 -12.25 -5.75 2.01
C PRO A 114 -10.81 -5.53 1.54
N VAL A 115 -10.54 -4.34 1.04
CA VAL A 115 -9.25 -3.96 0.46
C VAL A 115 -8.98 -2.48 0.72
N TYR A 116 -7.70 -2.12 0.80
CA TYR A 116 -7.33 -0.72 0.81
C TYR A 116 -7.36 -0.16 -0.61
N PHE A 117 -7.65 1.13 -0.79
CA PHE A 117 -7.61 1.75 -2.10
C PHE A 117 -7.20 3.22 -2.02
N VAL A 118 -6.63 3.72 -3.11
CA VAL A 118 -6.33 5.15 -3.28
C VAL A 118 -7.57 5.87 -3.78
N HIS A 119 -8.09 6.84 -3.02
CA HIS A 119 -9.33 7.53 -3.40
C HIS A 119 -9.13 8.39 -4.67
N PRO A 120 -9.95 8.25 -5.72
CA PRO A 120 -9.68 8.86 -7.02
C PRO A 120 -10.16 10.31 -7.18
N CYS A 121 -10.82 10.91 -6.18
CA CYS A 121 -11.52 12.21 -6.34
C CYS A 121 -10.65 13.34 -6.89
N ARG A 122 -9.36 13.38 -6.53
CA ARG A 122 -8.42 14.41 -6.98
C ARG A 122 -7.48 13.92 -8.08
N THR A 123 -7.61 12.66 -8.50
CA THR A 123 -6.72 12.06 -9.51
C THR A 123 -6.89 12.73 -10.86
N GLN A 124 -8.13 13.04 -11.27
CA GLN A 124 -8.39 13.70 -12.55
C GLN A 124 -7.76 15.10 -12.62
N GLU A 125 -7.97 15.91 -11.57
CA GLU A 125 -7.39 17.26 -11.45
C GLU A 125 -5.85 17.21 -11.50
N ALA A 126 -5.25 16.29 -10.76
CA ALA A 126 -3.81 16.13 -10.71
C ALA A 126 -3.24 15.64 -12.06
N MET A 127 -3.92 14.72 -12.75
CA MET A 127 -3.52 14.28 -14.08
C MET A 127 -3.60 15.41 -15.11
N GLN A 128 -4.63 16.24 -15.07
CA GLN A 128 -4.74 17.41 -15.94
C GLN A 128 -3.59 18.41 -15.72
N ALA A 129 -3.21 18.64 -14.46
CA ALA A 129 -2.07 19.49 -14.13
C ALA A 129 -0.75 18.93 -14.68
N VAL A 130 -0.50 17.63 -14.51
CA VAL A 130 0.71 16.97 -15.02
C VAL A 130 0.76 17.01 -16.55
N LEU A 131 -0.38 16.81 -17.22
CA LEU A 131 -0.47 16.87 -18.67
C LEU A 131 -0.38 18.30 -19.21
N SER A 132 -0.60 19.33 -18.40
CA SER A 132 -0.54 20.73 -18.83
C SER A 132 -1.43 21.01 -20.05
N GLY A 133 -2.61 20.39 -20.09
CA GLY A 133 -3.58 20.56 -21.18
C GLY A 133 -3.29 19.79 -22.47
N ARG A 134 -2.20 19.01 -22.54
CA ARG A 134 -1.93 18.14 -23.69
C ARG A 134 -2.67 16.81 -23.58
N GLU A 135 -3.00 16.21 -24.72
CA GLU A 135 -3.45 14.83 -24.74
C GLU A 135 -2.24 13.88 -24.61
N ALA A 136 -2.38 12.87 -23.76
CA ALA A 136 -1.42 11.79 -23.64
C ALA A 136 -1.94 10.54 -24.35
N VAL A 137 -1.04 9.83 -25.02
CA VAL A 137 -1.34 8.48 -25.50
C VAL A 137 -1.60 7.56 -24.29
N PRO A 138 -2.41 6.48 -24.42
CA PRO A 138 -2.83 5.67 -23.28
C PRO A 138 -1.67 5.15 -22.40
N VAL A 139 -0.55 4.76 -23.01
CA VAL A 139 0.61 4.26 -22.28
C VAL A 139 1.33 5.34 -21.48
N GLU A 140 1.39 6.56 -22.02
CA GLU A 140 1.94 7.73 -21.33
C GLU A 140 1.06 8.14 -20.16
N TYR A 141 -0.26 8.19 -20.38
CA TYR A 141 -1.23 8.50 -19.32
C TYR A 141 -1.06 7.52 -18.16
N LEU A 142 -0.97 6.21 -18.44
CA LEU A 142 -0.78 5.20 -17.40
C LEU A 142 0.56 5.32 -16.68
N ALA A 143 1.65 5.66 -17.38
CA ALA A 143 2.96 5.86 -16.75
C ALA A 143 2.97 7.07 -15.80
N LEU A 144 2.42 8.20 -16.25
CA LEU A 144 2.27 9.42 -15.44
C LEU A 144 1.35 9.19 -14.24
N TRP A 145 0.20 8.54 -14.49
CA TRP A 145 -0.73 8.17 -13.42
C TRP A 145 -0.09 7.23 -12.40
N LEU A 146 0.74 6.26 -12.84
CA LEU A 146 1.43 5.37 -11.91
C LEU A 146 2.47 6.13 -11.07
N GLY A 147 3.17 7.10 -11.66
CA GLY A 147 4.06 7.99 -10.93
C GLY A 147 3.32 8.81 -9.86
N LEU A 148 2.13 9.31 -10.19
CA LEU A 148 1.30 10.12 -9.29
C LEU A 148 0.64 9.29 -8.18
N ALA A 149 -0.11 8.25 -8.55
CA ALA A 149 -0.94 7.46 -7.63
C ALA A 149 -0.18 6.30 -6.98
N GLY A 150 0.77 5.69 -7.71
CA GLY A 150 1.56 4.57 -7.19
C GLY A 150 2.68 5.02 -6.26
N GLY A 151 3.27 6.20 -6.49
CA GLY A 151 4.41 6.69 -5.71
C GLY A 151 4.14 6.80 -4.22
N SER A 152 2.90 7.16 -3.84
CA SER A 152 2.47 7.28 -2.44
C SER A 152 2.36 5.94 -1.70
N ILE A 153 2.42 4.81 -2.40
CA ILE A 153 2.26 3.46 -1.84
C ILE A 153 3.35 2.50 -2.34
N GLY A 154 4.52 3.06 -2.68
CA GLY A 154 5.69 2.29 -3.06
C GLY A 154 5.56 1.52 -4.38
N LEU A 155 4.64 1.92 -5.27
CA LEU A 155 4.53 1.40 -6.63
C LEU A 155 5.09 2.44 -7.61
N SER A 156 6.18 2.12 -8.31
CA SER A 156 6.79 3.03 -9.27
C SER A 156 7.00 2.34 -10.62
N VAL A 157 7.07 3.14 -11.69
CA VAL A 157 7.45 2.65 -13.02
C VAL A 157 8.97 2.46 -13.04
N PRO A 158 9.49 1.27 -13.39
CA PRO A 158 10.93 1.09 -13.56
C PRO A 158 11.49 1.99 -14.67
N VAL A 159 12.64 2.62 -14.44
CA VAL A 159 13.32 3.47 -15.45
C VAL A 159 13.50 2.75 -16.80
N PRO A 160 13.91 1.47 -16.87
CA PRO A 160 14.03 0.78 -18.14
C PRO A 160 12.70 0.67 -18.91
N LEU A 161 11.57 0.62 -18.19
CA LEU A 161 10.25 0.59 -18.81
C LEU A 161 9.90 1.94 -19.41
N ILE A 162 10.16 3.05 -18.71
CA ILE A 162 10.00 4.42 -19.25
C ILE A 162 10.85 4.59 -20.53
N GLN A 163 12.13 4.20 -20.46
CA GLN A 163 13.05 4.27 -21.61
C GLN A 163 12.57 3.44 -22.80
N ALA A 164 12.10 2.20 -22.57
CA ALA A 164 11.59 1.33 -23.62
C ALA A 164 10.32 1.89 -24.28
N LEU A 165 9.50 2.61 -23.51
CA LEU A 165 8.27 3.25 -23.98
C LEU A 165 8.52 4.60 -24.66
N LYS A 166 9.77 5.10 -24.65
CA LYS A 166 10.17 6.43 -25.17
C LYS A 166 9.36 7.57 -24.54
N LEU A 167 9.05 7.42 -23.26
CA LEU A 167 8.37 8.42 -22.42
C LEU A 167 9.39 9.26 -21.65
#